data_AF-A0A9Q1EQC9-F1
#
_entry.id   AF-A0A9Q1EQC9-F1
#
_cell.length_a   1.000
_cell.length_b   1.000
_cell.length_c   1.000
_cell.angle_alpha   90.00
_cell.angle_beta   90.00
_cell.angle_gamma   90.00
#
_symmetry.space_group_name_H-M   'P 1'
#
loop_
_entity.id
_entity.type
_entity.pdbx_description
1 polymer ?
#
loop_
_entity_poly.entity_id
_entity_poly.type
_entity_poly.pdbx_seq_one_letter_code
_entity_poly.pdbx_strand_id
1 'polypeptide(L)'
;MLRALILLHLCALASLVPYTKIKKNHTLHDTYSRSLMLARMIHQDVRNLLPSYEEQLGIKDSQVSNLFMKGLPSCASNYSDWHSLERERQRTRDLYPLSSTLPSLCTQDATRLQQDSEYLQLFDRHINVCCSSEHQLDTQSNKLTLELQLKIRDLQVQITQQLKLLQQPGVYMAGLSPAPLCNPESLWYGRMEGYIVLRDLEKCAQKVVRDYTLMRSQQQQ
;
A
#
# COMPACT_ATOMS: atom_id res chain seq x y z
N MET A 1 -40.32 -44.04 3.74
CA MET A 1 -39.27 -43.52 2.82
C MET A 1 -39.43 -42.05 2.44
N LEU A 2 -40.65 -41.50 2.31
CA LEU A 2 -40.88 -40.08 1.95
C LEU A 2 -40.24 -39.05 2.90
N ARG A 3 -40.18 -39.32 4.21
CA ARG A 3 -39.61 -38.40 5.23
C ARG A 3 -38.09 -38.24 5.14
N ALA A 4 -37.38 -39.26 4.64
CA ALA A 4 -35.92 -39.20 4.47
C ALA A 4 -35.53 -38.32 3.27
N LEU A 5 -36.32 -38.36 2.18
CA LEU A 5 -36.12 -37.53 0.99
C LEU A 5 -36.39 -36.04 1.26
N ILE A 6 -37.38 -35.72 2.11
CA ILE A 6 -37.69 -34.33 2.49
C ILE A 6 -36.58 -33.73 3.35
N LEU A 7 -36.00 -34.50 4.28
CA LEU A 7 -34.86 -34.05 5.10
C LEU A 7 -33.57 -33.90 4.26
N LEU A 8 -33.35 -34.74 3.25
CA LEU A 8 -32.22 -34.62 2.33
C LEU A 8 -32.34 -33.40 1.41
N HIS A 9 -33.56 -33.03 0.98
CA HIS A 9 -33.82 -31.80 0.24
C HIS A 9 -33.73 -30.54 1.12
N LEU A 10 -34.18 -30.58 2.37
CA LEU A 10 -34.02 -29.45 3.29
C LEU A 10 -32.55 -29.21 3.68
N CYS A 11 -31.73 -30.26 3.82
CA CYS A 11 -30.28 -30.13 4.02
C CYS A 11 -29.54 -29.61 2.77
N ALA A 12 -30.00 -29.95 1.56
CA ALA A 12 -29.41 -29.45 0.31
C ALA A 12 -29.78 -27.99 0.01
N LEU A 13 -30.90 -27.48 0.54
CA LEU A 13 -31.27 -26.06 0.42
C LEU A 13 -30.61 -25.19 1.52
N ALA A 14 -30.28 -25.77 2.68
CA ALA A 14 -29.53 -25.09 3.74
C ALA A 14 -28.04 -24.86 3.41
N SER A 15 -27.50 -25.57 2.41
CA SER A 15 -26.12 -25.41 1.93
C SER A 15 -25.97 -24.43 0.75
N LEU A 16 -27.06 -23.79 0.31
CA LEU A 16 -27.12 -22.97 -0.89
C LEU A 16 -27.64 -21.54 -0.63
N VAL A 17 -27.19 -20.88 0.45
CA VAL A 17 -27.47 -19.43 0.70
C VAL A 17 -26.25 -18.73 1.35
N PRO A 18 -25.92 -17.46 0.98
CA PRO A 18 -24.57 -16.88 0.86
C PRO A 18 -23.99 -16.26 2.16
N TYR A 19 -24.12 -16.94 3.28
CA TYR A 19 -23.72 -16.40 4.59
C TYR A 19 -22.19 -16.17 4.72
N THR A 20 -21.36 -17.01 4.09
CA THR A 20 -19.89 -16.83 4.10
C THR A 20 -19.41 -15.73 3.15
N LYS A 21 -20.20 -15.40 2.11
CA LYS A 21 -19.83 -14.44 1.04
C LYS A 21 -20.00 -12.99 1.49
N ILE A 22 -21.15 -12.69 2.12
CA ILE A 22 -21.44 -11.35 2.68
C ILE A 22 -20.43 -11.00 3.77
N LYS A 23 -20.08 -11.97 4.63
CA LYS A 23 -19.10 -11.78 5.70
C LYS A 23 -17.69 -11.45 5.18
N LYS A 24 -17.25 -12.07 4.07
CA LYS A 24 -15.94 -11.78 3.45
C LYS A 24 -15.86 -10.37 2.87
N ASN A 25 -16.89 -9.91 2.15
CA ASN A 25 -16.90 -8.58 1.54
C ASN A 25 -16.94 -7.46 2.59
N HIS A 26 -17.73 -7.62 3.66
CA HIS A 26 -17.71 -6.66 4.78
C HIS A 26 -16.34 -6.62 5.48
N THR A 27 -15.71 -7.78 5.68
CA THR A 27 -14.36 -7.84 6.28
C THR A 27 -13.31 -7.17 5.38
N LEU A 28 -13.41 -7.32 4.05
CA LEU A 28 -12.52 -6.64 3.11
C LEU A 28 -12.75 -5.13 3.07
N HIS A 29 -14.00 -4.68 3.09
CA HIS A 29 -14.34 -3.25 3.15
C HIS A 29 -13.74 -2.57 4.39
N ASP A 30 -13.92 -3.18 5.57
CA ASP A 30 -13.41 -2.64 6.83
C ASP A 30 -11.88 -2.59 6.84
N THR A 31 -11.23 -3.66 6.37
CA THR A 31 -9.77 -3.70 6.28
C THR A 31 -9.22 -2.70 5.27
N TYR A 32 -9.85 -2.53 4.09
CA TYR A 32 -9.46 -1.49 3.13
C TYR A 32 -9.67 -0.08 3.69
N SER A 33 -10.73 0.15 4.47
CA SER A 33 -10.97 1.43 5.13
C SER A 33 -9.87 1.78 6.15
N ARG A 34 -9.41 0.78 6.91
CA ARG A 34 -8.29 0.94 7.85
C ARG A 34 -6.96 1.16 7.13
N SER A 35 -6.65 0.36 6.11
CA SER A 35 -5.45 0.56 5.29
C SER A 35 -5.43 1.93 4.62
N LEU A 36 -6.58 2.40 4.11
CA LEU A 36 -6.72 3.73 3.52
C LEU A 36 -6.43 4.84 4.55
N MET A 37 -6.92 4.68 5.77
CA MET A 37 -6.64 5.63 6.86
C MET A 37 -5.13 5.69 7.14
N LEU A 38 -4.47 4.54 7.29
CA LEU A 38 -3.03 4.47 7.51
C LEU A 38 -2.24 5.10 6.36
N ALA A 39 -2.59 4.77 5.12
CA ALA A 39 -1.94 5.34 3.94
C ALA A 39 -2.06 6.88 3.91
N ARG A 40 -3.21 7.42 4.30
CA ARG A 40 -3.43 8.87 4.43
C ARG A 40 -2.59 9.48 5.55
N MET A 41 -2.48 8.79 6.69
CA MET A 41 -1.63 9.24 7.79
C MET A 41 -0.16 9.27 7.39
N ILE A 42 0.35 8.20 6.78
CA ILE A 42 1.73 8.12 6.25
C ILE A 42 1.98 9.28 5.28
N HIS A 43 1.09 9.48 4.30
CA HIS A 43 1.20 10.57 3.33
C HIS A 43 1.23 11.94 4.02
N GLN A 44 0.36 12.18 5.00
CA GLN A 44 0.30 13.45 5.72
C GLN A 44 1.54 13.69 6.58
N ASP A 45 2.03 12.66 7.28
CA ASP A 45 3.22 12.77 8.14
C ASP A 45 4.47 13.10 7.32
N VAL A 46 4.65 12.40 6.19
CA VAL A 46 5.78 12.66 5.28
C VAL A 46 5.70 14.06 4.70
N ARG A 47 4.51 14.48 4.25
CA ARG A 47 4.28 15.83 3.72
C ARG A 47 4.57 16.93 4.75
N ASN A 48 4.30 16.66 6.03
CA ASN A 48 4.62 17.57 7.13
C ASN A 48 6.12 17.57 7.49
N LEU A 49 6.81 16.45 7.27
CA LEU A 49 8.24 16.29 7.56
C LEU A 49 9.15 16.91 6.50
N LEU A 50 8.74 16.86 5.23
CA LEU A 50 9.56 17.33 4.11
C LEU A 50 10.02 18.79 4.25
N PRO A 51 9.16 19.78 4.58
CA PRO A 51 9.60 21.16 4.74
C PRO A 51 10.66 21.35 5.84
N SER A 52 10.52 20.62 6.95
CA SER A 52 11.51 20.66 8.04
C SER A 52 12.87 20.10 7.59
N TYR A 53 12.85 19.04 6.79
CA TYR A 53 14.09 18.48 6.20
C TYR A 53 14.72 19.44 5.19
N GLU A 54 13.91 20.13 4.37
CA GLU A 54 14.40 21.14 3.43
C GLU A 54 15.09 22.29 4.14
N GLU A 55 14.48 22.80 5.21
CA GLU A 55 15.04 23.88 6.03
C GLU A 55 16.37 23.46 6.69
N GLN A 56 16.41 22.26 7.27
CA GLN A 56 17.61 21.72 7.93
C GLN A 56 18.76 21.44 6.96
N LEU A 57 18.45 21.08 5.72
CA LEU A 57 19.42 20.87 4.67
C LEU A 57 19.76 22.19 3.95
N GLY A 58 18.91 23.23 4.00
CA GLY A 58 19.10 24.43 3.18
C GLY A 58 18.96 24.15 1.68
N ILE A 59 18.20 23.11 1.31
CA ILE A 59 17.90 22.72 -0.07
C ILE A 59 16.45 23.07 -0.40
N LYS A 60 16.14 23.19 -1.69
CA LYS A 60 14.76 23.26 -2.18
C LYS A 60 14.47 22.04 -3.04
N ASP A 61 13.28 21.43 -2.98
CA ASP A 61 12.92 20.29 -3.83
C ASP A 61 13.21 20.53 -5.31
N SER A 62 12.99 21.76 -5.80
CA SER A 62 13.29 22.12 -7.20
C SER A 62 14.75 21.84 -7.60
N GLN A 63 15.70 21.94 -6.68
CA GLN A 63 17.14 21.72 -6.92
C GLN A 63 17.51 20.23 -6.95
N VAL A 64 16.71 19.38 -6.32
CA VAL A 64 17.02 17.97 -6.06
C VAL A 64 15.98 17.00 -6.63
N SER A 65 14.93 17.54 -7.25
CA SER A 65 13.82 16.82 -7.88
C SER A 65 14.25 15.75 -8.89
N ASN A 66 15.36 15.99 -9.61
CA ASN A 66 15.91 15.06 -10.60
C ASN A 66 16.78 13.97 -9.99
N LEU A 67 17.11 14.04 -8.69
CA LEU A 67 17.89 13.01 -8.02
C LEU A 67 17.01 11.80 -7.74
N PHE A 68 17.48 10.60 -8.06
CA PHE A 68 16.77 9.35 -7.84
C PHE A 68 17.70 8.33 -7.18
N MET A 69 17.12 7.50 -6.32
CA MET A 69 17.85 6.42 -5.63
C MET A 69 17.74 5.12 -6.43
N LYS A 70 18.89 4.56 -6.80
CA LYS A 70 18.94 3.22 -7.41
C LYS A 70 18.39 2.22 -6.38
N GLY A 71 17.31 1.53 -6.73
CA GLY A 71 16.66 0.56 -5.86
C GLY A 71 15.39 1.07 -5.16
N LEU A 72 15.09 2.37 -5.21
CA LEU A 72 13.75 2.85 -4.87
C LEU A 72 12.80 2.65 -6.06
N PRO A 73 11.56 2.23 -5.81
CA PRO A 73 10.57 2.11 -6.85
C PRO A 73 10.17 3.47 -7.40
N SER A 74 10.00 3.57 -8.71
CA SER A 74 9.39 4.77 -9.32
C SER A 74 7.90 4.77 -8.99
N CYS A 75 7.52 5.48 -7.93
CA CYS A 75 6.14 5.62 -7.52
C CYS A 75 5.39 6.72 -8.29
N ALA A 76 5.99 7.25 -9.36
CA ALA A 76 5.32 8.10 -10.34
C ALA A 76 4.25 7.26 -11.07
N SER A 77 3.08 7.13 -10.44
CA SER A 77 1.94 6.51 -11.10
C SER A 77 1.58 7.36 -12.30
N ASN A 78 1.60 6.76 -13.48
CA ASN A 78 1.04 7.37 -14.64
C ASN A 78 -0.48 7.52 -14.40
N TYR A 79 -0.93 8.77 -14.22
CA TYR A 79 -2.35 9.07 -14.03
C TYR A 79 -3.22 8.49 -15.15
N SER A 80 -2.69 8.38 -16.37
CA SER A 80 -3.42 7.77 -17.48
C SER A 80 -3.68 6.28 -17.27
N ASP A 81 -2.76 5.56 -16.62
CA ASP A 81 -2.91 4.13 -16.33
C ASP A 81 -3.95 3.92 -15.24
N TRP A 82 -3.94 4.77 -14.20
CA TRP A 82 -5.00 4.75 -13.19
C TRP A 82 -6.37 5.06 -13.82
N HIS A 83 -6.44 6.07 -14.69
CA HIS A 83 -7.69 6.51 -15.31
C HIS A 83 -8.21 5.55 -16.40
N SER A 84 -7.33 4.87 -17.15
CA SER A 84 -7.74 3.85 -18.12
C SER A 84 -8.34 2.64 -17.42
N LEU A 85 -7.78 2.24 -16.29
CA LEU A 85 -8.27 1.13 -15.48
C LEU A 85 -9.63 1.47 -14.83
N GLU A 86 -9.84 2.69 -14.37
CA GLU A 86 -11.15 3.11 -13.86
C GLU A 86 -12.22 3.13 -14.97
N ARG A 87 -11.85 3.54 -16.20
CA ARG A 87 -12.75 3.47 -17.36
C ARG A 87 -13.11 2.04 -17.72
N GLU A 88 -12.13 1.15 -17.77
CA GLU A 88 -12.36 -0.27 -18.09
C GLU A 88 -13.19 -0.96 -17.00
N ARG A 89 -12.99 -0.57 -15.74
CA ARG A 89 -13.83 -1.01 -14.63
C ARG A 89 -15.27 -0.53 -14.77
N GLN A 90 -15.49 0.75 -15.10
CA GLN A 90 -16.85 1.27 -15.30
C GLN A 90 -17.57 0.51 -16.42
N ARG A 91 -16.89 0.29 -17.54
CA ARG A 91 -17.41 -0.51 -18.66
C ARG A 91 -17.78 -1.93 -18.23
N THR A 92 -16.94 -2.56 -17.43
CA THR A 92 -17.19 -3.91 -16.90
C THR A 92 -18.42 -3.95 -15.99
N ARG A 93 -18.61 -2.93 -15.15
CA ARG A 93 -19.79 -2.78 -14.27
C ARG A 93 -21.08 -2.60 -15.06
N ASP A 94 -21.03 -1.77 -16.10
CA ASP A 94 -22.19 -1.51 -16.97
C ASP A 94 -22.60 -2.75 -17.77
N LEU A 95 -21.64 -3.57 -18.18
CA LEU A 95 -21.88 -4.80 -18.94
C LEU A 95 -22.37 -5.97 -18.07
N TYR A 96 -21.97 -6.01 -16.79
CA TYR A 96 -22.27 -7.14 -15.89
C TYR A 96 -22.81 -6.68 -14.52
N PRO A 97 -23.97 -6.00 -14.46
CA PRO A 97 -24.50 -5.40 -13.23
C PRO A 97 -24.88 -6.40 -12.12
N LEU A 98 -25.09 -7.68 -12.46
CA LEU A 98 -25.34 -8.76 -11.48
C LEU A 98 -24.07 -9.55 -11.08
N SER A 99 -22.92 -9.30 -11.71
CA SER A 99 -21.67 -10.02 -11.43
C SER A 99 -20.85 -9.26 -10.40
N SER A 100 -21.14 -9.48 -9.11
CA SER A 100 -20.46 -8.79 -7.99
C SER A 100 -18.98 -9.20 -7.79
N THR A 101 -18.46 -10.13 -8.60
CA THR A 101 -17.09 -10.67 -8.47
C THR A 101 -16.67 -11.26 -9.80
N LEU A 102 -16.15 -10.44 -10.71
CA LEU A 102 -15.33 -10.99 -11.78
C LEU A 102 -13.96 -11.37 -11.19
N PRO A 103 -13.44 -12.58 -11.47
CA PRO A 103 -12.10 -12.98 -11.08
C PRO A 103 -11.00 -12.00 -11.52
N SER A 104 -11.25 -11.24 -12.60
CA SER A 104 -10.36 -10.18 -13.10
C SER A 104 -10.21 -8.98 -12.15
N LEU A 105 -11.23 -8.67 -11.33
CA LEU A 105 -11.17 -7.56 -10.36
C LEU A 105 -10.38 -7.96 -9.11
N CYS A 106 -10.62 -9.15 -8.57
CA CYS A 106 -9.87 -9.66 -7.42
C CYS A 106 -8.38 -9.89 -7.74
N THR A 107 -8.06 -10.31 -8.96
CA THR A 107 -6.67 -10.47 -9.42
C THR A 107 -5.97 -9.12 -9.55
N GLN A 108 -6.66 -8.08 -10.03
CA GLN A 108 -6.08 -6.76 -10.16
C GLN A 108 -5.84 -6.07 -8.80
N ASP A 109 -6.79 -6.18 -7.86
CA ASP A 109 -6.63 -5.66 -6.51
C ASP A 109 -5.49 -6.39 -5.77
N ALA A 110 -5.36 -7.70 -5.97
CA ALA A 110 -4.21 -8.46 -5.48
C ALA A 110 -2.87 -7.98 -6.06
N THR A 111 -2.78 -7.76 -7.38
CA THR A 111 -1.54 -7.25 -7.99
C THR A 111 -1.15 -5.88 -7.44
N ARG A 112 -2.13 -4.99 -7.20
CA ARG A 112 -1.90 -3.67 -6.61
C ARG A 112 -1.38 -3.78 -5.17
N LEU A 113 -2.06 -4.58 -4.35
CA LEU A 113 -1.64 -4.83 -2.97
C LEU A 113 -0.24 -5.42 -2.91
N GLN A 114 0.10 -6.33 -3.83
CA GLN A 114 1.44 -6.92 -3.90
C GLN A 114 2.49 -5.86 -4.24
N GLN A 115 2.26 -5.05 -5.28
CA GLN A 115 3.15 -3.96 -5.68
C GLN A 115 3.33 -2.93 -4.55
N ASP A 116 2.24 -2.53 -3.90
CA ASP A 116 2.26 -1.58 -2.79
C ASP A 116 3.02 -2.16 -1.58
N SER A 117 2.86 -3.45 -1.29
CA SER A 117 3.64 -4.15 -0.25
C SER A 117 5.13 -4.13 -0.57
N GLU A 118 5.52 -4.46 -1.79
CA GLU A 118 6.92 -4.47 -2.22
C GLU A 118 7.55 -3.07 -2.09
N TYR A 119 6.83 -2.04 -2.50
CA TYR A 119 7.32 -0.66 -2.42
C TYR A 119 7.49 -0.22 -0.98
N LEU A 120 6.46 -0.42 -0.14
CA LEU A 120 6.52 -0.06 1.27
C LEU A 120 7.64 -0.80 2.01
N GLN A 121 7.96 -2.04 1.64
CA GLN A 121 9.07 -2.79 2.23
C GLN A 121 10.43 -2.20 1.88
N LEU A 122 10.61 -1.74 0.64
CA LEU A 122 11.83 -1.04 0.25
C LEU A 122 11.99 0.26 1.05
N PHE A 123 10.92 1.04 1.17
CA PHE A 123 10.95 2.26 1.98
C PHE A 123 11.21 2.00 3.47
N ASP A 124 10.56 1.01 4.10
CA ASP A 124 10.83 0.64 5.51
C ASP A 124 12.30 0.28 5.71
N ARG A 125 12.90 -0.46 4.77
CA ARG A 125 14.31 -0.84 4.86
C ARG A 125 15.24 0.37 4.71
N HIS A 126 14.98 1.26 3.76
CA HIS A 126 15.77 2.48 3.58
C HIS A 126 15.66 3.41 4.79
N ILE A 127 14.45 3.61 5.32
CA ILE A 127 14.22 4.38 6.55
C ILE A 127 15.00 3.76 7.71
N ASN A 128 14.95 2.43 7.87
CA ASN A 128 15.68 1.75 8.93
C ASN A 128 17.20 1.98 8.84
N VAL A 129 17.77 1.96 7.63
CA VAL A 129 19.20 2.24 7.40
C VAL A 129 19.53 3.69 7.71
N CYS A 130 18.71 4.64 7.24
CA CYS A 130 18.91 6.06 7.51
C CYS A 130 18.79 6.41 9.01
N CYS A 131 17.86 5.77 9.73
CA CYS A 131 17.65 5.97 11.17
C CYS A 131 18.71 5.30 12.06
N SER A 132 19.34 4.22 11.58
CA SER A 132 20.35 3.49 12.36
C SER A 132 21.74 4.13 12.31
N SER A 133 21.96 5.06 11.38
CA SER A 133 23.20 5.85 11.35
C SER A 133 23.18 6.83 12.53
N GLU A 134 24.22 6.81 13.38
CA GLU A 134 24.44 7.64 14.60
C GLU A 134 24.47 9.17 14.35
N HIS A 135 23.94 9.63 13.21
CA HIS A 135 24.33 10.87 12.57
C HIS A 135 23.14 11.70 12.08
N GLN A 136 21.95 11.53 12.68
CA GLN A 136 20.75 12.27 12.24
C GLN A 136 19.94 12.94 13.35
N LEU A 137 19.73 14.24 13.11
CA LEU A 137 18.62 15.15 13.46
C LEU A 137 18.24 15.33 14.93
N ASP A 138 17.47 16.40 15.16
CA ASP A 138 16.92 16.71 16.47
C ASP A 138 16.01 15.57 16.99
N THR A 139 15.80 15.53 18.32
CA THR A 139 15.03 14.48 18.98
C THR A 139 13.60 14.36 18.44
N GLN A 140 13.05 15.43 17.88
CA GLN A 140 11.68 15.49 17.36
C GLN A 140 11.55 14.81 15.99
N SER A 141 12.50 15.03 15.08
CA SER A 141 12.51 14.41 13.75
C SER A 141 12.68 12.90 13.86
N ASN A 142 13.53 12.44 14.78
CA ASN A 142 13.74 11.01 15.05
C ASN A 142 12.47 10.32 15.57
N LYS A 143 11.72 11.00 16.45
CA LYS A 143 10.43 10.50 16.95
C LYS A 143 9.41 10.34 15.82
N LEU A 144 9.27 11.36 14.97
CA LEU A 144 8.32 11.34 13.86
C LEU A 144 8.68 10.27 12.81
N THR A 145 9.97 10.07 12.53
CA THR A 145 10.41 9.01 11.62
C THR A 145 10.14 7.61 12.18
N LEU A 146 10.26 7.41 13.50
CA LEU A 146 9.91 6.14 14.14
C LEU A 146 8.39 5.89 14.11
N GLU A 147 7.58 6.91 14.38
CA GLU A 147 6.12 6.82 14.26
C GLU A 147 5.69 6.50 12.82
N LEU A 148 6.34 7.12 11.83
CA LEU A 148 6.15 6.83 10.41
C LEU A 148 6.50 5.37 10.09
N GLN A 149 7.62 4.87 10.59
CA GLN A 149 8.07 3.49 10.39
C GLN A 149 7.05 2.47 10.94
N LEU A 150 6.52 2.72 12.14
CA LEU A 150 5.48 1.86 12.74
C LEU A 150 4.21 1.84 11.89
N LYS A 151 3.78 2.98 11.34
CA LYS A 151 2.60 3.07 10.47
C LYS A 151 2.82 2.30 9.16
N ILE A 152 4.01 2.37 8.56
CA ILE A 152 4.37 1.60 7.36
C ILE A 152 4.29 0.10 7.64
N ARG A 153 4.83 -0.37 8.77
CA ARG A 153 4.77 -1.79 9.16
C ARG A 153 3.35 -2.27 9.44
N ASP A 154 2.51 -1.47 10.12
CA ASP A 154 1.10 -1.82 10.34
C ASP A 154 0.35 -1.94 9.00
N LEU A 155 0.62 -1.03 8.05
CA LEU A 155 0.04 -1.11 6.72
C LEU A 155 0.48 -2.37 5.95
N GLN A 156 1.76 -2.74 6.02
CA GLN A 156 2.27 -3.98 5.40
C GLN A 156 1.61 -5.24 5.98
N VAL A 157 1.41 -5.27 7.29
CA VAL A 157 0.71 -6.38 7.96
C VAL A 157 -0.73 -6.47 7.45
N GLN A 158 -1.43 -5.34 7.32
CA GLN A 158 -2.80 -5.32 6.78
C GLN A 158 -2.85 -5.76 5.31
N ILE A 159 -1.92 -5.30 4.48
CA ILE A 159 -1.80 -5.76 3.07
C ILE A 159 -1.63 -7.28 3.01
N THR A 160 -0.74 -7.83 3.86
CA THR A 160 -0.48 -9.26 3.92
C THR A 160 -1.73 -10.05 4.31
N GLN A 161 -2.53 -9.53 5.24
CA GLN A 161 -3.81 -10.12 5.63
C GLN A 161 -4.83 -10.06 4.47
N GLN A 162 -4.90 -8.94 3.75
CA GLN A 162 -5.80 -8.77 2.60
C GLN A 162 -5.44 -9.72 1.46
N LEU A 163 -4.16 -9.90 1.14
CA LEU A 163 -3.69 -10.85 0.13
C LEU A 163 -4.09 -12.30 0.48
N LYS A 164 -4.01 -12.68 1.76
CA LYS A 164 -4.48 -13.98 2.25
C LYS A 164 -6.00 -14.15 2.08
N LEU A 165 -6.78 -13.10 2.35
CA LEU A 165 -8.23 -13.12 2.15
C LEU A 165 -8.61 -13.26 0.67
N LEU A 166 -7.81 -12.68 -0.22
CA LEU A 166 -7.93 -12.82 -1.67
C LEU A 166 -7.40 -14.18 -2.21
N GLN A 167 -7.03 -15.10 -1.33
CA GLN A 167 -6.52 -16.45 -1.65
C GLN A 167 -5.30 -16.46 -2.59
N GLN A 168 -4.51 -15.39 -2.57
CA GLN A 168 -3.27 -15.35 -3.33
C GLN A 168 -2.17 -16.07 -2.53
N PRO A 169 -1.33 -16.90 -3.19
CA PRO A 169 -0.22 -17.54 -2.52
C PRO A 169 0.67 -16.46 -1.89
N GLY A 170 1.03 -16.67 -0.62
CA GLY A 170 1.90 -15.76 0.12
C GLY A 170 3.21 -15.57 -0.64
N VAL A 171 3.58 -14.30 -0.85
CA VAL A 171 4.78 -13.94 -1.59
C VAL A 171 6.02 -14.43 -0.84
N TYR A 172 6.82 -15.28 -1.49
CA TYR A 172 8.20 -15.53 -1.12
C TYR A 172 9.05 -14.41 -1.73
N MET A 173 9.66 -13.59 -0.87
CA MET A 173 10.43 -12.42 -1.28
C MET A 173 11.86 -12.82 -1.69
N ALA A 174 12.26 -12.52 -2.92
CA ALA A 174 13.66 -12.53 -3.31
C ALA A 174 14.34 -11.28 -2.72
N GLY A 175 15.43 -11.49 -1.98
CA GLY A 175 16.18 -10.45 -1.28
C GLY A 175 16.80 -9.44 -2.24
N LEU A 176 16.08 -8.34 -2.51
CA LEU A 176 16.69 -7.14 -3.05
C LEU A 176 17.38 -6.42 -1.90
N SER A 177 18.71 -6.48 -1.84
CA SER A 177 19.50 -5.69 -0.89
C SER A 177 19.40 -4.21 -1.26
N PRO A 178 19.15 -3.30 -0.31
CA PRO A 178 19.19 -1.87 -0.59
C PRO A 178 20.64 -1.52 -0.96
N ALA A 179 20.86 -1.07 -2.19
CA ALA A 179 22.13 -0.47 -2.56
C ALA A 179 22.18 0.93 -1.93
N PRO A 180 23.16 1.26 -1.08
CA PRO A 180 23.40 2.65 -0.70
C PRO A 180 23.70 3.46 -1.96
N LEU A 181 23.18 4.68 -2.02
CA LEU A 181 23.40 5.57 -3.17
C LEU A 181 24.81 6.17 -3.10
N CYS A 182 25.39 6.34 -1.90
CA CYS A 182 26.63 7.08 -1.70
C CYS A 182 27.53 6.46 -0.60
N ASN A 183 28.84 6.63 -0.77
CA ASN A 183 29.83 6.31 0.26
C ASN A 183 29.49 7.03 1.58
N PRO A 184 29.57 6.35 2.73
CA PRO A 184 29.19 6.90 4.05
C PRO A 184 30.11 8.02 4.58
N GLU A 185 31.04 8.54 3.77
CA GLU A 185 32.10 9.44 4.25
C GLU A 185 31.61 10.88 4.53
N SER A 186 30.38 11.27 4.16
CA SER A 186 29.85 12.59 4.54
C SER A 186 28.42 12.55 5.10
N LEU A 187 28.24 13.20 6.24
CA LEU A 187 26.95 13.43 6.92
C LEU A 187 25.91 14.09 6.00
N TRP A 188 26.38 14.96 5.10
CA TRP A 188 25.55 15.66 4.13
C TRP A 188 24.87 14.69 3.16
N TYR A 189 25.61 13.72 2.62
CA TYR A 189 25.06 12.70 1.72
C TYR A 189 24.01 11.84 2.41
N GLY A 190 24.24 11.41 3.66
CA GLY A 190 23.26 10.62 4.41
C GLY A 190 21.95 11.35 4.69
N ARG A 191 21.99 12.66 4.98
CA ARG A 191 20.78 13.48 5.14
C ARG A 191 20.05 13.69 3.82
N MET A 192 20.80 13.89 2.74
CA MET A 192 20.25 14.02 1.40
C MET A 192 19.56 12.73 0.92
N GLU A 193 20.15 11.57 1.22
CA GLU A 193 19.54 10.27 0.99
C GLU A 193 18.23 10.12 1.77
N GLY A 194 18.20 10.50 3.05
CA GLY A 194 16.98 10.50 3.86
C GLY A 194 15.88 11.38 3.27
N TYR A 195 16.23 12.56 2.77
CA TYR A 195 15.29 13.44 2.06
C TYR A 195 14.72 12.77 0.80
N ILE A 196 15.57 12.18 -0.05
CA ILE A 196 15.13 11.49 -1.28
C ILE A 196 14.16 10.34 -0.96
N VAL A 197 14.47 9.56 0.08
CA VAL A 197 13.62 8.47 0.57
C VAL A 197 12.25 9.00 1.01
N LEU A 198 12.20 10.08 1.80
CA LEU A 198 10.94 10.68 2.24
C LEU A 198 10.13 11.26 1.08
N ARG A 199 10.78 11.98 0.16
CA ARG A 199 10.12 12.58 -1.01
C ARG A 199 9.48 11.51 -1.90
N ASP A 200 10.19 10.41 -2.16
CA ASP A 200 9.66 9.33 -2.99
C ASP A 200 8.64 8.47 -2.22
N LEU A 201 8.75 8.38 -0.89
CA LEU A 201 7.72 7.81 -0.03
C LEU A 201 6.43 8.63 -0.07
N GLU A 202 6.48 9.97 -0.13
CA GLU A 202 5.28 10.81 -0.27
C GLU A 202 4.49 10.40 -1.53
N LYS A 203 5.18 10.29 -2.66
CA LYS A 203 4.59 9.85 -3.94
C LYS A 203 4.03 8.43 -3.84
N CYS A 204 4.75 7.53 -3.18
CA CYS A 204 4.30 6.16 -2.92
C CYS A 204 3.04 6.14 -2.08
N ALA A 205 3.02 6.83 -0.94
CA ALA A 205 1.89 6.89 -0.04
C ALA A 205 0.67 7.49 -0.76
N GLN A 206 0.86 8.50 -1.60
CA GLN A 206 -0.21 9.06 -2.43
C GLN A 206 -0.77 8.04 -3.43
N LYS A 207 0.08 7.24 -4.08
CA LYS A 207 -0.36 6.11 -4.93
C LYS A 207 -1.19 5.12 -4.13
N VAL A 208 -0.68 4.68 -2.98
CA VAL A 208 -1.37 3.71 -2.11
C VAL A 208 -2.74 4.25 -1.67
N VAL A 209 -2.84 5.55 -1.33
CA VAL A 209 -4.13 6.20 -1.03
C VAL A 209 -5.11 6.12 -2.21
N ARG A 210 -4.64 6.37 -3.44
CA ARG A 210 -5.49 6.25 -4.64
C ARG A 210 -5.97 4.82 -4.84
N ASP A 211 -5.07 3.86 -4.69
CA ASP A 211 -5.37 2.44 -4.91
C ASP A 211 -6.37 1.92 -3.86
N TYR A 212 -6.20 2.25 -2.58
CA TYR A 212 -7.17 1.91 -1.55
C TYR A 212 -8.49 2.65 -1.65
N THR A 213 -8.51 3.89 -2.13
CA THR A 213 -9.77 4.62 -2.38
C THR A 213 -10.61 3.88 -3.41
N LEU A 214 -9.94 3.39 -4.45
CA LEU A 214 -10.52 2.61 -5.54
C LEU A 214 -10.91 1.19 -5.10
N MET A 215 -10.13 0.51 -4.27
CA MET A 215 -10.51 -0.79 -3.68
C MET A 215 -11.69 -0.68 -2.71
N ARG A 216 -11.73 0.36 -1.88
CA ARG A 216 -12.80 0.58 -0.91
C ARG A 216 -14.14 0.88 -1.58
N SER A 217 -14.16 1.72 -2.63
CA SER A 217 -15.40 2.05 -3.34
C SER A 217 -16.05 0.83 -4.00
N GLN A 218 -15.25 -0.17 -4.38
CA GLN A 218 -15.74 -1.43 -4.95
C GLN A 218 -16.47 -2.31 -3.94
N GLN A 219 -16.18 -2.19 -2.63
CA GLN A 219 -16.79 -3.05 -1.60
C GLN A 219 -18.06 -2.44 -0.96
N GLN A 220 -18.45 -1.22 -1.36
CA GLN A 220 -19.64 -0.51 -0.81
C GLN A 220 -20.94 -0.78 -1.58
N GLN A 221 -20.92 -1.62 -2.61
CA GLN A 221 -22.05 -1.90 -3.50
C GLN A 221 -22.24 -3.41 -3.69
#